data_AF-A0A2R6PB79-F1
#
_entry.id   AF-A0A2R6PB79-F1
#
_cell.length_a   1.000
_cell.length_b   1.000
_cell.length_c   1.000
_cell.angle_alpha   90.00
_cell.angle_beta   90.00
_cell.angle_gamma   90.00
#
_symmetry.space_group_name_H-M   'P 1'
#
loop_
_entity.id
_entity.type
_entity.pdbx_description
1 polymer ?
#
loop_
_entity_poly.entity_id
_entity_poly.type
_entity_poly.pdbx_seq_one_letter_code
_entity_poly.pdbx_strand_id
1 'polypeptide(L)'
;MASLLSLPSISTAPTRPSVTLQLLSSPFKTNPFSAPSVKIQLKNKLGNKPLVVVCKASPSPSASPVGNDRFRLNNLGPQPGSTKNRKRKGRGNAAGQGGSCGFGMRGQKSRSGPGVRKGFEGGQMPLYRRLPKLRGIAGGMSAGLPKFVPVNLKDIEAAGFEEGEEVSLGVIEDEGFD
;
A
#
# COMPACT_ATOMS: atom_id res chain seq x y z
N MET A 1 -65.58 -25.66 -37.33
CA MET A 1 -64.22 -25.92 -37.82
C MET A 1 -63.26 -25.05 -37.01
N ALA A 2 -62.71 -25.62 -35.93
CA ALA A 2 -61.80 -24.92 -35.02
C ALA A 2 -60.39 -24.91 -35.62
N SER A 3 -59.79 -23.73 -35.79
CA SER A 3 -58.41 -23.58 -36.24
C SER A 3 -57.52 -23.18 -35.06
N LEU A 4 -56.62 -24.10 -34.72
CA LEU A 4 -55.50 -23.96 -33.81
C LEU A 4 -54.52 -22.90 -34.33
N LEU A 5 -54.12 -21.93 -33.50
CA LEU A 5 -52.87 -21.19 -33.71
C LEU A 5 -52.16 -20.93 -32.38
N SER A 6 -50.86 -21.15 -32.45
CA SER A 6 -49.87 -21.38 -31.40
C SER A 6 -49.55 -20.17 -30.53
N LEU A 7 -49.26 -20.43 -29.25
CA LEU A 7 -48.61 -19.50 -28.33
C LEU A 7 -47.17 -19.19 -28.78
N PRO A 8 -46.72 -17.92 -28.79
CA PRO A 8 -45.30 -17.61 -28.87
C PRO A 8 -44.64 -17.62 -27.48
N SER A 9 -43.50 -18.30 -27.42
CA SER A 9 -42.57 -18.43 -26.31
C SER A 9 -41.99 -17.09 -25.87
N ILE A 10 -42.13 -16.75 -24.58
CA ILE A 10 -41.45 -15.62 -23.94
C ILE A 10 -39.97 -15.98 -23.78
N SER A 11 -39.12 -15.46 -24.67
CA SER A 11 -37.66 -15.46 -24.51
C SER A 11 -37.25 -14.22 -23.69
N THR A 12 -37.08 -14.38 -22.38
CA THR A 12 -36.45 -13.33 -21.55
C THR A 12 -34.95 -13.35 -21.76
N ALA A 13 -34.45 -12.58 -22.72
CA ALA A 13 -33.05 -12.22 -22.77
C ALA A 13 -32.78 -11.15 -21.67
N PRO A 14 -31.79 -11.33 -20.78
CA PRO A 14 -31.42 -10.26 -19.87
C PRO A 14 -30.73 -9.15 -20.68
N THR A 15 -31.45 -8.06 -20.92
CA THR A 15 -30.88 -6.80 -21.40
C THR A 15 -29.90 -6.29 -20.34
N ARG A 16 -28.60 -6.49 -20.57
CA ARG A 16 -27.56 -5.81 -19.78
C ARG A 16 -27.69 -4.31 -20.03
N PRO A 17 -27.81 -3.46 -19.00
CA PRO A 17 -27.73 -2.03 -19.21
C PRO A 17 -26.30 -1.69 -19.65
N SER A 18 -26.11 -1.35 -20.93
CA SER A 18 -24.88 -0.73 -21.41
C SER A 18 -24.90 0.74 -21.00
N VAL A 19 -24.32 1.06 -19.85
CA VAL A 19 -24.10 2.46 -19.45
C VAL A 19 -22.85 2.95 -20.19
N THR A 20 -23.05 3.58 -21.35
CA THR A 20 -22.04 4.43 -21.98
C THR A 20 -21.97 5.75 -21.21
N LEU A 21 -20.95 5.91 -20.39
CA LEU A 21 -20.62 7.20 -19.77
C LEU A 21 -19.93 8.10 -20.81
N GLN A 22 -20.65 9.13 -21.26
CA GLN A 22 -20.06 10.25 -21.99
C GLN A 22 -19.20 11.06 -21.02
N LEU A 23 -17.89 11.08 -21.25
CA LEU A 23 -16.97 11.97 -20.54
C LEU A 23 -17.20 13.40 -21.02
N LEU A 24 -17.82 14.24 -20.19
CA LEU A 24 -17.76 15.69 -20.36
C LEU A 24 -16.27 16.10 -20.33
N SER A 25 -15.80 16.68 -21.43
CA SER A 25 -14.47 17.26 -21.55
C SER A 25 -14.35 18.45 -20.59
N SER A 26 -13.55 18.32 -19.53
CA SER A 26 -13.14 19.45 -18.70
C SER A 26 -12.06 20.27 -19.43
N PRO A 27 -12.09 21.62 -19.37
CA PRO A 27 -11.13 22.48 -20.06
C PRO A 27 -9.83 22.67 -19.25
N PHE A 28 -9.43 21.68 -18.45
CA PHE A 28 -8.22 21.75 -17.65
C PHE A 28 -7.18 20.76 -18.18
N LYS A 29 -6.13 21.31 -18.78
CA LYS A 29 -5.02 20.56 -19.37
C LYS A 29 -4.10 20.06 -18.24
N THR A 30 -4.30 18.82 -17.80
CA THR A 30 -3.33 18.09 -16.97
C THR A 30 -3.06 16.70 -17.57
N ASN A 31 -1.79 16.33 -17.56
CA ASN A 31 -1.25 15.04 -18.01
C ASN A 31 -1.79 13.87 -17.15
N PRO A 32 -1.83 12.63 -17.69
CA PRO A 32 -2.52 11.51 -17.06
C PRO A 32 -1.80 11.07 -15.78
N PHE A 33 -2.47 11.28 -14.65
CA PHE A 33 -2.11 10.69 -13.38
C PHE A 33 -2.74 9.29 -13.31
N SER A 34 -1.91 8.25 -13.27
CA SER A 34 -2.34 6.89 -12.91
C SER A 34 -2.80 6.90 -11.44
N ALA A 35 -4.11 6.89 -11.20
CA ALA A 35 -4.66 6.69 -9.87
C ALA A 35 -4.59 5.20 -9.47
N PRO A 36 -4.24 4.86 -8.21
CA PRO A 36 -4.35 3.49 -7.72
C PRO A 36 -5.83 3.06 -7.62
N SER A 37 -6.07 1.79 -7.97
CA SER A 37 -7.39 1.16 -8.09
C SER A 37 -8.29 1.34 -6.86
N VAL A 38 -9.51 1.81 -7.10
CA VAL A 38 -10.61 1.81 -6.14
C VAL A 38 -11.09 0.38 -5.91
N LYS A 39 -11.15 -0.06 -4.64
CA LYS A 39 -11.76 -1.34 -4.26
C LYS A 39 -13.28 -1.25 -4.42
N ILE A 40 -13.82 -1.97 -5.41
CA ILE A 40 -15.27 -2.18 -5.54
C ILE A 40 -15.59 -3.53 -4.88
N GLN A 41 -16.38 -3.53 -3.81
CA GLN A 41 -16.98 -4.76 -3.28
C GLN A 41 -18.30 -5.04 -4.03
N LEU A 42 -18.27 -6.00 -4.95
CA LEU A 42 -19.48 -6.54 -5.57
C LEU A 42 -19.93 -7.79 -4.79
N LYS A 43 -21.08 -7.70 -4.12
CA LYS A 43 -21.75 -8.85 -3.50
C LYS A 43 -22.40 -9.68 -4.61
N ASN A 44 -21.71 -10.71 -5.09
CA ASN A 44 -22.31 -11.65 -6.03
C ASN A 44 -22.84 -12.89 -5.31
N LYS A 45 -24.09 -13.18 -5.62
CA LYS A 45 -24.99 -14.20 -5.07
C LYS A 45 -24.67 -15.60 -5.64
N LEU A 46 -23.43 -16.06 -5.49
CA LEU A 46 -23.01 -17.43 -5.80
C LEU A 46 -22.15 -17.92 -4.64
N GLY A 47 -22.57 -19.04 -4.04
CA GLY A 47 -22.17 -19.51 -2.71
C GLY A 47 -20.67 -19.55 -2.41
N ASN A 48 -20.40 -19.62 -1.10
CA ASN A 48 -19.09 -19.61 -0.43
C ASN A 48 -18.05 -20.54 -1.09
N LYS A 49 -17.43 -20.07 -2.17
CA LYS A 49 -16.19 -20.64 -2.70
C LYS A 49 -15.07 -19.66 -2.36
N PRO A 50 -13.98 -20.10 -1.71
CA PRO A 50 -12.84 -19.23 -1.50
C PRO A 50 -12.28 -18.83 -2.87
N LEU A 51 -12.33 -17.53 -3.19
CA LEU A 51 -11.67 -16.98 -4.36
C LEU A 51 -10.16 -16.99 -4.09
N VAL A 52 -9.48 -18.02 -4.58
CA VAL A 52 -8.02 -18.04 -4.63
C VAL A 52 -7.59 -17.13 -5.78
N VAL A 53 -7.10 -15.94 -5.44
CA VAL A 53 -6.38 -15.10 -6.39
C VAL A 53 -5.01 -15.73 -6.61
N VAL A 54 -4.89 -16.59 -7.62
CA VAL A 54 -3.59 -17.05 -8.09
C VAL A 54 -2.93 -15.89 -8.83
N CYS A 55 -2.06 -15.16 -8.12
CA CYS A 55 -1.12 -14.26 -8.75
C CYS A 55 -0.13 -15.09 -9.58
N LYS A 56 -0.48 -15.37 -10.85
CA LYS A 56 0.53 -15.77 -11.82
C LYS A 56 1.43 -14.55 -12.03
N ALA A 57 2.65 -14.62 -11.49
CA ALA A 57 3.70 -13.69 -11.84
C ALA A 57 3.88 -13.74 -13.37
N SER A 58 3.53 -12.66 -14.06
CA SER A 58 3.96 -12.47 -15.44
C SER A 58 5.49 -12.47 -15.42
N PRO A 59 6.16 -13.29 -16.23
CA PRO A 59 7.62 -13.27 -16.29
C PRO A 59 8.04 -11.84 -16.66
N SER A 60 8.86 -11.23 -15.81
CA SER A 60 9.53 -9.97 -16.11
C SER A 60 10.27 -10.12 -17.45
N PRO A 61 10.12 -9.20 -18.42
CA PRO A 61 10.81 -9.32 -19.69
C PRO A 61 12.28 -8.97 -19.46
N SER A 62 13.12 -10.01 -19.33
CA SER A 62 14.60 -10.05 -19.41
C SER A 62 15.27 -10.71 -18.20
N ALA A 63 14.91 -11.96 -17.88
CA ALA A 63 15.88 -12.86 -17.26
C ALA A 63 16.72 -13.44 -18.40
N SER A 64 17.93 -12.90 -18.58
CA SER A 64 18.95 -13.49 -19.44
C SER A 64 19.12 -14.97 -19.09
N PRO A 65 19.43 -15.85 -20.06
CA PRO A 65 19.55 -17.29 -19.81
C PRO A 65 20.57 -17.48 -18.68
N VAL A 66 20.18 -18.24 -17.67
CA VAL A 66 21.03 -18.56 -16.51
C VAL A 66 22.17 -19.44 -17.02
N GLY A 67 23.21 -18.79 -17.56
CA GLY A 67 24.47 -19.43 -17.87
C GLY A 67 25.12 -19.86 -16.57
N ASN A 68 25.82 -21.00 -16.58
CA ASN A 68 26.64 -21.48 -15.48
C ASN A 68 27.90 -20.59 -15.34
N ASP A 69 27.71 -19.30 -15.14
CA ASP A 69 28.77 -18.31 -15.12
C ASP A 69 29.36 -18.23 -13.71
N ARG A 70 30.67 -18.49 -13.60
CA ARG A 70 31.42 -18.35 -12.34
C ARG A 70 31.36 -16.90 -11.85
N PHE A 71 31.01 -16.70 -10.58
CA PHE A 71 31.06 -15.38 -9.94
C PHE A 71 32.46 -14.78 -10.02
N ARG A 72 32.55 -13.60 -10.63
CA ARG A 72 33.73 -12.75 -10.72
C ARG A 72 33.27 -11.29 -10.53
N LEU A 73 34.18 -10.40 -10.16
CA LEU A 73 33.87 -9.00 -9.86
C LEU A 73 33.13 -8.26 -11.01
N ASN A 74 33.38 -8.67 -12.26
CA ASN A 74 32.77 -8.12 -13.46
C ASN A 74 31.33 -8.61 -13.75
N ASN A 75 30.89 -9.69 -13.10
CA ASN A 75 29.57 -10.30 -13.34
C ASN A 75 28.63 -10.19 -12.13
N LEU A 76 29.04 -9.48 -11.07
CA LEU A 76 28.19 -9.18 -9.93
C LEU A 76 27.37 -7.92 -10.19
N GLY A 77 26.11 -7.95 -9.80
CA GLY A 77 25.21 -6.81 -9.88
C GLY A 77 24.12 -6.90 -8.81
N PRO A 78 23.52 -5.78 -8.41
CA PRO A 78 22.41 -5.80 -7.48
C PRO A 78 21.16 -6.44 -8.11
N GLN A 79 20.32 -7.05 -7.28
CA GLN A 79 19.00 -7.54 -7.72
C GLN A 79 18.19 -6.38 -8.34
N PRO A 80 17.47 -6.60 -9.46
CA PRO A 80 16.62 -5.58 -10.07
C PRO A 80 15.67 -4.96 -9.04
N GLY A 81 15.69 -3.63 -8.94
CA GLY A 81 14.86 -2.86 -8.00
C GLY A 81 15.48 -2.63 -6.61
N SER A 82 16.61 -3.28 -6.28
CA SER A 82 17.37 -3.03 -5.05
C SER A 82 17.88 -1.58 -4.97
N THR A 83 18.42 -1.06 -6.07
CA THR A 83 18.90 0.32 -6.18
C THR A 83 18.11 1.10 -7.24
N LYS A 84 17.82 2.38 -6.95
CA LYS A 84 17.11 3.28 -7.87
C LYS A 84 17.92 4.54 -8.12
N ASN A 85 18.00 4.95 -9.38
CA ASN A 85 18.69 6.19 -9.75
C ASN A 85 17.99 7.43 -9.14
N ARG A 86 18.76 8.28 -8.45
CA ARG A 86 18.24 9.52 -7.87
C ARG A 86 17.94 10.56 -8.95
N LYS A 87 16.84 11.29 -8.79
CA LYS A 87 16.51 12.45 -9.64
C LYS A 87 17.49 13.60 -9.40
N ARG A 88 18.22 14.01 -10.45
CA ARG A 88 19.10 15.19 -10.43
C ARG A 88 18.30 16.41 -10.90
N LYS A 89 17.92 17.27 -9.95
CA LYS A 89 17.09 18.47 -10.22
C LYS A 89 17.90 19.56 -10.94
N GLY A 90 17.23 20.40 -11.74
CA GLY A 90 17.86 21.53 -12.45
C GLY A 90 18.76 21.10 -13.62
N ARG A 91 18.36 20.06 -14.37
CA ARG A 91 19.10 19.53 -15.54
C ARG A 91 18.22 19.50 -16.78
N GLY A 92 17.73 20.68 -17.16
CA GLY A 92 16.81 20.84 -18.29
C GLY A 92 15.39 20.36 -18.00
N ASN A 93 14.43 20.82 -18.81
CA ASN A 93 13.02 20.52 -18.61
C ASN A 93 12.67 19.07 -18.99
N ALA A 94 13.38 18.49 -19.96
CA ALA A 94 13.16 17.10 -20.40
C ALA A 94 13.46 16.06 -19.30
N ALA A 95 14.36 16.36 -18.35
CA ALA A 95 14.64 15.51 -17.20
C ALA A 95 13.53 15.52 -16.11
N GLY A 96 12.47 16.31 -16.31
CA GLY A 96 11.27 16.36 -15.47
C GLY A 96 11.30 17.43 -14.37
N GLN A 97 12.41 17.59 -13.65
CA GLN A 97 12.56 18.64 -12.63
C GLN A 97 13.48 19.74 -13.16
N GLY A 98 12.93 20.56 -14.06
CA GLY A 98 13.62 21.63 -14.78
C GLY A 98 13.94 22.86 -13.94
N GLY A 99 13.78 24.06 -14.51
CA GLY A 99 14.27 25.32 -13.92
C GLY A 99 13.78 25.62 -12.50
N SER A 100 12.52 25.32 -12.17
CA SER A 100 11.97 25.53 -10.82
C SER A 100 12.27 24.39 -9.85
N CYS A 101 12.90 23.30 -10.30
CA CYS A 101 13.22 22.12 -9.49
C CYS A 101 12.00 21.51 -8.73
N GLY A 102 10.78 21.82 -9.19
CA GLY A 102 9.51 21.40 -8.58
C GLY A 102 9.01 22.29 -7.44
N PHE A 103 9.64 23.45 -7.20
CA PHE A 103 9.25 24.37 -6.12
C PHE A 103 8.21 25.41 -6.54
N GLY A 104 7.94 25.57 -7.84
CA GLY A 104 6.97 26.53 -8.36
C GLY A 104 7.51 27.96 -8.50
N MET A 105 6.62 28.94 -8.37
CA MET A 105 6.97 30.37 -8.45
C MET A 105 7.63 30.85 -7.15
N ARG A 106 7.92 32.16 -7.06
CA ARG A 106 8.58 32.80 -5.92
C ARG A 106 7.65 32.80 -4.69
N GLY A 107 7.96 31.96 -3.71
CA GLY A 107 7.27 31.91 -2.42
C GLY A 107 8.21 31.50 -1.30
N GLN A 108 7.77 31.55 -0.04
CA GLN A 108 8.63 31.20 1.10
C GLN A 108 9.20 29.78 0.99
N LYS A 109 8.42 28.80 0.51
CA LYS A 109 8.83 27.39 0.32
C LYS A 109 9.82 27.18 -0.83
N SER A 110 9.98 28.15 -1.72
CA SER A 110 10.90 28.06 -2.86
C SER A 110 12.27 28.70 -2.56
N ARG A 111 12.42 29.35 -1.39
CA ARG A 111 13.69 29.98 -0.98
C ARG A 111 14.61 28.95 -0.31
N SER A 112 15.91 29.17 -0.43
CA SER A 112 16.92 28.42 0.31
C SER A 112 16.85 28.74 1.80
N GLY A 113 17.13 27.75 2.64
CA GLY A 113 17.19 27.90 4.10
C GLY A 113 16.13 27.08 4.82
N PRO A 114 16.08 27.18 6.16
CA PRO A 114 15.07 26.52 6.97
C PRO A 114 13.67 27.01 6.59
N GLY A 115 12.76 26.07 6.33
CA GLY A 115 11.37 26.39 6.10
C GLY A 115 10.63 26.74 7.39
N VAL A 116 9.32 26.93 7.25
CA VAL A 116 8.40 27.06 8.38
C VAL A 116 8.47 25.80 9.26
N ARG A 117 8.52 25.97 10.58
CA ARG A 117 8.53 24.86 11.56
C ARG A 117 7.31 23.96 11.34
N LYS A 118 7.52 22.64 11.32
CA LYS A 118 6.42 21.65 11.28
C LYS A 118 5.47 21.89 12.46
N GLY A 119 4.18 22.03 12.16
CA GLY A 119 3.14 22.36 13.15
C GLY A 119 2.85 23.86 13.33
N PHE A 120 3.49 24.76 12.57
CA PHE A 120 3.08 26.17 12.53
C PHE A 120 1.92 26.38 11.54
N GLU A 121 0.87 27.05 12.00
CA GLU A 121 -0.39 27.27 11.26
C GLU A 121 -0.58 28.75 10.85
N GLY A 122 0.50 29.46 10.52
CA GLY A 122 0.39 30.83 9.95
C GLY A 122 0.07 31.93 10.96
N GLY A 123 0.40 31.73 12.25
CA GLY A 123 0.10 32.67 13.33
C GLY A 123 -1.14 32.29 14.15
N GLN A 124 -1.96 31.38 13.65
CA GLN A 124 -3.01 30.73 14.44
C GLN A 124 -2.37 29.90 15.56
N MET A 125 -2.99 29.84 16.76
CA MET A 125 -2.53 28.98 17.85
C MET A 125 -2.44 27.53 17.35
N PRO A 126 -1.26 26.88 17.30
CA PRO A 126 -1.14 25.53 16.73
C PRO A 126 -1.98 24.45 17.41
N LEU A 127 -2.38 23.41 16.67
CA LEU A 127 -3.16 22.28 17.19
C LEU A 127 -2.56 21.66 18.47
N TYR A 128 -1.24 21.45 18.51
CA TYR A 128 -0.56 20.85 19.66
C TYR A 128 -0.60 21.73 20.93
N ARG A 129 -1.00 23.01 20.81
CA ARG A 129 -1.26 23.91 21.94
C ARG A 129 -2.75 24.00 22.28
N ARG A 130 -3.65 23.79 21.31
CA ARG A 130 -5.11 23.82 21.54
C ARG A 130 -5.59 22.62 22.34
N LEU A 131 -4.97 21.46 22.11
CA LEU A 131 -5.33 20.23 22.81
C LEU A 131 -4.65 20.16 24.18
N PRO A 132 -5.35 19.64 25.21
CA PRO A 132 -4.72 19.39 26.50
C PRO A 132 -3.63 18.31 26.35
N LYS A 133 -2.64 18.35 27.26
CA LYS A 133 -1.63 17.30 27.36
C LYS A 133 -2.29 15.97 27.77
N LEU A 134 -1.66 14.86 27.39
CA LEU A 134 -2.11 13.52 27.80
C LEU A 134 -2.14 13.39 29.33
N ARG A 135 -3.10 12.60 29.83
CA ARG A 135 -3.25 12.29 31.26
C ARG A 135 -1.97 11.62 31.80
N GLY A 136 -1.64 11.86 33.07
CA GLY A 136 -0.41 11.38 33.71
C GLY A 136 0.83 12.20 33.34
N ILE A 137 1.16 12.28 32.05
CA ILE A 137 2.36 12.99 31.54
C ILE A 137 2.31 14.49 31.90
N ALA A 138 1.12 15.10 31.82
CA ALA A 138 0.94 16.51 32.18
C ALA A 138 1.33 16.83 33.64
N GLY A 139 1.18 15.84 34.55
CA GLY A 139 1.49 15.95 35.97
C GLY A 139 2.84 15.34 36.38
N GLY A 140 3.68 14.94 35.43
CA GLY A 140 5.01 14.38 35.71
C GLY A 140 5.00 12.91 36.15
N MET A 141 3.88 12.19 36.03
CA MET A 141 3.84 10.75 36.26
C MET A 141 4.63 10.03 35.17
N SER A 142 5.47 9.05 35.55
CA SER A 142 6.19 8.22 34.59
C SER A 142 5.23 7.39 33.75
N ALA A 143 5.60 7.14 32.49
CA ALA A 143 4.84 6.23 31.63
C ALA A 143 4.98 4.80 32.16
N GLY A 144 3.88 4.04 32.18
CA GLY A 144 3.90 2.64 32.53
C GLY A 144 4.70 1.83 31.50
N LEU A 145 5.74 1.15 31.98
CA LEU A 145 6.50 0.19 31.18
C LEU A 145 5.90 -1.21 31.36
N PRO A 146 5.92 -2.07 30.32
CA PRO A 146 5.51 -3.46 30.47
C PRO A 146 6.41 -4.15 31.50
N LYS A 147 5.80 -4.86 32.44
CA LYS A 147 6.50 -5.56 33.55
C LYS A 147 6.84 -7.00 33.22
N PHE A 148 6.20 -7.55 32.20
CA PHE A 148 6.25 -8.96 31.83
C PHE A 148 6.32 -9.07 30.31
N VAL A 149 6.85 -10.18 29.82
CA VAL A 149 6.83 -10.55 28.40
C VAL A 149 5.49 -11.21 28.10
N PRO A 150 4.63 -10.62 27.26
CA PRO A 150 3.35 -11.21 26.92
C PRO A 150 3.53 -12.32 25.88
N VAL A 151 3.25 -13.57 26.28
CA VAL A 151 3.26 -14.73 25.37
C VAL A 151 1.81 -15.13 25.08
N ASN A 152 1.46 -15.31 23.80
CA ASN A 152 0.12 -15.76 23.43
C ASN A 152 0.05 -17.28 23.37
N LEU A 153 -1.13 -17.84 23.67
CA LEU A 153 -1.34 -19.30 23.63
C LEU A 153 -1.15 -19.90 22.23
N LYS A 154 -1.41 -19.13 21.17
CA LYS A 154 -1.19 -19.57 19.78
C LYS A 154 0.27 -19.88 19.49
N ASP A 155 1.17 -19.15 20.13
CA ASP A 155 2.61 -19.29 19.91
C ASP A 155 3.09 -20.57 20.62
N ILE A 156 2.51 -20.89 21.78
CA ILE A 156 2.73 -22.14 22.53
C ILE A 156 2.17 -23.36 21.77
N GLU A 157 0.97 -23.25 21.20
CA GLU A 157 0.39 -24.31 20.36
C GLU A 157 1.25 -24.58 19.10
N ALA A 158 1.87 -23.54 18.52
CA ALA A 158 2.72 -23.66 17.34
C ALA A 158 4.09 -24.27 17.65
N ALA A 159 4.61 -24.09 18.86
CA ALA A 159 5.85 -24.71 19.33
C ALA A 159 5.72 -26.25 19.45
N GLY A 160 4.51 -26.75 19.67
CA GLY A 160 4.25 -28.20 19.65
C GLY A 160 4.82 -28.96 20.84
N PHE A 161 4.75 -28.37 22.03
CA PHE A 161 5.17 -29.00 23.28
C PHE A 161 4.44 -30.34 23.51
N GLU A 162 5.18 -31.36 23.95
CA GLU A 162 4.61 -32.66 24.28
C GLU A 162 3.84 -32.62 25.62
N GLU A 163 2.91 -33.57 25.79
CA GLU A 163 2.13 -33.67 27.02
C GLU A 163 3.04 -33.93 28.23
N GLY A 164 3.13 -32.95 29.13
CA GLY A 164 3.94 -33.02 30.34
C GLY A 164 5.19 -32.15 30.33
N GLU A 165 5.48 -31.44 29.24
CA GLU A 165 6.58 -30.48 29.17
C GLU A 165 6.28 -29.19 29.94
N GLU A 166 7.31 -28.65 30.60
CA GLU A 166 7.21 -27.40 31.37
C GLU A 166 7.49 -26.19 30.49
N VAL A 167 6.49 -25.32 30.36
CA VAL A 167 6.62 -24.04 29.64
C VAL A 167 7.24 -22.99 30.57
N SER A 168 8.57 -22.93 30.58
CA SER A 168 9.37 -21.93 31.30
C SER A 168 9.95 -20.88 30.35
N LEU A 169 10.41 -19.74 30.88
CA LEU A 169 10.98 -18.67 30.05
C LEU A 169 12.20 -19.12 29.25
N GLY A 170 13.08 -19.93 29.85
CA GLY A 170 14.26 -20.45 29.15
C GLY A 170 13.89 -21.36 27.97
N VAL A 171 12.89 -22.22 28.16
CA VAL A 171 12.39 -23.11 27.09
C VAL A 171 11.78 -22.29 25.94
N ILE A 172 11.06 -21.20 26.24
CA ILE A 172 10.48 -20.31 25.22
C ILE A 172 11.57 -19.56 24.44
N GLU A 173 12.64 -19.11 25.12
CA GLU A 173 13.77 -18.43 24.50
C GLU A 173 14.56 -19.36 23.56
N ASP A 174 14.77 -20.62 23.96
CA ASP A 174 15.47 -21.64 23.16
C ASP A 174 14.73 -21.98 21.87
N GLU A 175 13.39 -21.93 21.89
CA GLU A 175 12.53 -22.11 20.72
C GLU A 175 12.45 -20.85 19.81
N GLY A 176 13.10 -19.74 20.21
CA GLY A 176 13.28 -18.55 19.38
C GLY A 176 12.10 -17.58 19.39
N PHE A 177 11.31 -17.56 20.46
CA PHE A 177 10.26 -16.56 20.67
C PHE A 177 10.79 -15.38 21.53
N ASP A 178 10.73 -14.16 20.98
CA ASP A 178 11.16 -12.90 21.62
C ASP A 178 10.00 -12.07 22.20
#